data_AF-A0A1B9EPE2-F1
#
_entry.id   AF-A0A1B9EPE2-F1
#
_cell.length_a   1.000
_cell.length_b   1.000
_cell.length_c   1.000
_cell.angle_alpha   90.00
_cell.angle_beta   90.00
_cell.angle_gamma   90.00
#
_symmetry.space_group_name_H-M   'P 1'
#
loop_
_entity.id
_entity.type
_entity.pdbx_description
1 polymer ?
#
loop_
_entity_poly.entity_id
_entity_poly.type
_entity_poly.pdbx_seq_one_letter_code
_entity_poly.pdbx_strand_id
1 'polypeptide(L)'
;MIRDATSKGRRFTRVRVVSLPLTDYSRFGVWCAQFTNGAGEDIRYLTRDRADAGQLPNHDYWLFDSRKLVRMHFDDADAFLGGEVIEDASEVVQHNYWRDAAWHHAIRRDDFATEQHLGFV
;
A
#
# COMPACT_ATOMS: atom_id res chain seq x y z
N MET A 1 14.23 -12.22 4.60
CA MET A 1 14.13 -10.74 4.67
C MET A 1 12.91 -10.27 5.46
N ILE A 2 11.66 -10.31 4.94
CA ILE A 2 10.47 -9.86 5.70
C ILE A 2 10.27 -10.71 6.96
N ARG A 3 10.25 -12.04 6.82
CA ARG A 3 10.08 -12.99 7.93
C ARG A 3 11.10 -12.80 9.06
N ASP A 4 12.37 -12.55 8.71
CA ASP A 4 13.43 -12.35 9.70
C ASP A 4 13.35 -10.98 10.37
N ALA A 5 12.80 -9.99 9.68
CA ALA A 5 12.60 -8.65 10.21
C ALA A 5 11.39 -8.62 11.15
N THR A 6 10.29 -9.28 10.78
CA THR A 6 9.07 -9.40 11.59
C THR A 6 9.31 -10.26 12.82
N SER A 7 10.10 -11.34 12.73
CA SER A 7 10.51 -12.13 13.91
C SER A 7 11.35 -11.34 14.92
N LYS A 8 11.99 -10.25 14.47
CA LYS A 8 12.71 -9.28 15.33
C LYS A 8 11.84 -8.10 15.77
N GLY A 9 10.52 -8.17 15.60
CA GLY A 9 9.57 -7.16 16.05
C GLY A 9 9.38 -5.96 15.11
N ARG A 10 9.96 -5.97 13.89
CA ARG A 10 9.71 -4.91 12.90
C ARG A 10 8.32 -5.08 12.30
N ARG A 11 7.62 -3.96 12.06
CA ARG A 11 6.29 -3.96 11.45
C ARG A 11 6.36 -3.53 9.99
N PHE A 12 5.70 -4.28 9.12
CA PHE A 12 5.51 -3.95 7.72
C PHE A 12 4.01 -3.90 7.44
N THR A 13 3.54 -2.77 6.95
CA THR A 13 2.12 -2.52 6.68
C THR A 13 2.00 -1.82 5.34
N ARG A 14 1.02 -2.20 4.52
CA ARG A 14 0.82 -1.62 3.19
C ARG A 14 -0.67 -1.48 2.90
N VAL A 15 -1.07 -0.32 2.40
CA VAL A 15 -2.35 -0.15 1.72
C VAL A 15 -2.07 -0.08 0.22
N ARG A 16 -2.75 -0.93 -0.56
CA ARG A 16 -2.75 -0.85 -2.01
C ARG A 16 -4.04 -0.21 -2.46
N VAL A 17 -3.93 0.91 -3.16
CA VAL A 17 -5.07 1.52 -3.82
C VAL A 17 -5.23 0.91 -5.20
N VAL A 18 -6.44 0.44 -5.53
CA VAL A 18 -6.72 -0.26 -6.80
C VAL A 18 -7.97 0.28 -7.46
N SER A 19 -7.95 0.36 -8.79
CA SER A 19 -9.14 0.67 -9.59
C SER A 19 -9.93 -0.60 -9.89
N LEU A 20 -11.26 -0.47 -9.99
CA LEU A 20 -12.15 -1.56 -10.38
C LEU A 20 -12.72 -1.30 -11.78
N PRO A 21 -12.88 -2.35 -12.63
CA PRO A 21 -12.47 -3.73 -12.41
C PRO A 21 -10.93 -3.88 -12.34
N LEU A 22 -10.45 -4.87 -11.58
CA LEU A 22 -9.02 -5.10 -11.41
C LEU A 22 -8.35 -5.48 -12.74
N THR A 23 -7.19 -4.89 -13.01
CA THR A 23 -6.27 -5.36 -14.06
C THR A 23 -5.68 -6.72 -13.70
N ASP A 24 -5.15 -7.45 -14.69
CA ASP A 24 -4.44 -8.71 -14.44
C ASP A 24 -3.28 -8.55 -13.46
N TYR A 25 -2.53 -7.46 -13.61
CA TYR A 25 -1.44 -7.14 -12.69
C TYR A 25 -1.95 -6.92 -11.26
N SER A 26 -3.07 -6.21 -11.08
CA SER A 26 -3.65 -5.99 -9.76
C SER A 26 -4.17 -7.30 -9.14
N ARG A 27 -4.82 -8.16 -9.93
CA ARG A 27 -5.25 -9.51 -9.50
C ARG A 27 -4.05 -10.37 -9.07
N PHE A 28 -2.99 -10.38 -9.87
CA PHE A 28 -1.74 -11.06 -9.53
C PHE A 28 -1.14 -10.50 -8.23
N GLY A 29 -1.19 -9.18 -8.04
CA GLY A 29 -0.79 -8.52 -6.81
C GLY A 29 -1.56 -9.02 -5.58
N VAL A 30 -2.88 -9.21 -5.68
CA VAL A 30 -3.73 -9.81 -4.62
C VAL A 30 -3.36 -11.26 -4.35
N TRP A 31 -3.09 -12.04 -5.39
CA TRP A 31 -2.61 -13.40 -5.22
C TRP A 31 -1.25 -13.46 -4.52
N CYS A 32 -0.27 -12.66 -4.93
CA CYS A 32 1.06 -12.64 -4.31
C CYS A 32 1.06 -12.17 -2.84
N ALA A 33 0.13 -11.27 -2.48
CA ALA A 33 0.06 -10.70 -1.14
C ALA A 33 -0.12 -11.76 -0.03
N GLN A 34 -0.69 -12.93 -0.34
CA GLN A 34 -0.82 -14.01 0.64
C GLN A 34 0.53 -14.50 1.19
N PHE A 35 1.59 -14.50 0.36
CA PHE A 35 2.90 -15.01 0.75
C PHE A 35 3.64 -14.03 1.66
N THR A 36 3.55 -12.73 1.38
CA THR A 36 4.14 -11.69 2.22
C THR A 36 3.35 -11.48 3.51
N ASN A 37 2.01 -11.62 3.46
CA ASN A 37 1.19 -11.72 4.66
C ASN A 37 1.62 -12.90 5.54
N GLY A 38 1.82 -14.09 4.94
CA GLY A 38 2.37 -15.26 5.63
C GLY A 38 3.80 -15.08 6.16
N ALA A 39 4.52 -14.03 5.75
CA ALA A 39 5.82 -13.63 6.28
C ALA A 39 5.74 -12.52 7.34
N GLY A 40 4.54 -11.99 7.63
CA GLY A 40 4.27 -11.00 8.68
C GLY A 40 4.06 -9.57 8.21
N GLU A 41 3.90 -9.31 6.91
CA GLU A 41 3.40 -8.02 6.41
C GLU A 41 1.86 -7.96 6.59
N ASP A 42 1.28 -6.81 6.90
CA ASP A 42 -0.19 -6.61 6.85
C ASP A 42 -0.53 -5.77 5.61
N ILE A 43 -0.93 -6.46 4.53
CA ILE A 43 -1.38 -5.84 3.29
C ILE A 43 -2.90 -5.70 3.28
N ARG A 44 -3.36 -4.48 3.03
CA ARG A 44 -4.76 -4.10 2.89
C ARG A 44 -5.04 -3.45 1.55
N TYR A 45 -6.30 -3.45 1.16
CA TYR A 45 -6.77 -2.94 -0.12
C TYR A 45 -7.80 -1.84 0.08
N LEU A 46 -7.70 -0.80 -0.75
CA LEU A 46 -8.61 0.32 -0.80
C LEU A 46 -8.97 0.57 -2.27
N THR A 47 -10.24 0.81 -2.59
CA THR A 47 -10.63 1.16 -3.95
C THR A 47 -10.25 2.62 -4.25
N ARG A 48 -9.93 2.93 -5.51
CA ARG A 48 -9.60 4.29 -5.95
C ARG A 48 -10.70 5.29 -5.57
N ASP A 49 -11.96 4.96 -5.78
CA ASP A 49 -13.10 5.81 -5.41
C ASP A 49 -13.12 6.18 -3.92
N ARG A 50 -12.79 5.23 -3.04
CA ARG A 50 -12.70 5.50 -1.59
C ARG A 50 -11.46 6.33 -1.24
N ALA A 51 -10.35 6.10 -1.93
CA ALA A 51 -9.15 6.91 -1.75
C ALA A 51 -9.39 8.37 -2.16
N ASP A 52 -10.10 8.60 -3.26
CA ASP A 52 -10.47 9.93 -3.74
C ASP A 52 -11.46 10.62 -2.79
N ALA A 53 -12.46 9.89 -2.30
CA ALA A 53 -13.37 10.40 -1.27
C ALA A 53 -12.65 10.80 0.03
N GLY A 54 -11.57 10.09 0.36
CA GLY A 54 -10.68 10.39 1.49
C GLY A 54 -9.62 11.45 1.21
N GLN A 55 -9.59 12.03 0.00
CA GLN A 55 -8.57 13.01 -0.44
C GLN A 55 -7.14 12.49 -0.22
N LEU A 56 -6.93 11.20 -0.51
CA LEU A 56 -5.61 10.58 -0.45
C LEU A 56 -4.75 11.01 -1.65
N PRO A 57 -3.41 10.93 -1.54
CA PRO A 57 -2.52 11.34 -2.61
C PRO A 57 -2.68 10.41 -3.82
N ASN A 58 -2.34 10.95 -4.99
CA ASN A 58 -2.32 10.22 -6.26
C ASN A 58 -0.94 9.66 -6.61
N HIS A 59 -0.01 9.63 -5.65
CA HIS A 59 1.33 9.08 -5.81
C HIS A 59 1.62 8.01 -4.75
N ASP A 60 2.48 7.08 -5.14
CA ASP A 60 2.97 6.03 -4.24
C ASP A 60 4.10 6.55 -3.35
N TYR A 61 4.17 6.03 -2.12
CA TYR A 61 5.24 6.37 -1.22
C TYR A 61 5.48 5.29 -0.15
N TRP A 62 6.69 5.32 0.41
CA TRP A 62 7.07 4.54 1.58
C TRP A 62 7.32 5.46 2.77
N LEU A 63 6.86 5.04 3.96
CA LEU A 63 7.18 5.71 5.22
C LEU A 63 7.98 4.78 6.11
N PHE A 64 9.10 5.29 6.63
CA PHE A 64 9.96 4.59 7.57
C PHE A 64 9.96 5.32 8.91
N ASP A 65 9.62 4.58 9.97
CA ASP A 65 9.61 5.05 11.37
C ASP A 65 8.85 6.37 11.59
N SER A 66 7.87 6.67 10.73
CA SER A 66 7.11 7.93 10.72
C SER A 66 7.96 9.21 10.60
N ARG A 67 9.21 9.10 10.10
CA ARG A 67 10.18 10.21 10.04
C ARG A 67 10.89 10.36 8.70
N LYS A 68 10.81 9.36 7.84
CA LYS A 68 11.48 9.34 6.54
C LYS A 68 10.50 8.87 5.47
N LEU A 69 10.32 9.73 4.47
CA LEU A 69 9.44 9.50 3.34
C LEU A 69 10.30 9.15 2.12
N VAL A 70 9.85 8.19 1.32
CA VAL A 70 10.36 7.96 -0.03
C VAL A 70 9.19 8.08 -0.98
N ARG A 71 9.12 9.19 -1.73
CA ARG A 71 8.10 9.41 -2.76
C ARG A 71 8.52 8.70 -4.04
N MET A 72 7.62 7.93 -4.63
CA MET A 72 7.87 7.20 -5.87
C MET A 72 7.38 8.03 -7.05
N HIS A 73 8.23 8.17 -8.08
CA HIS A 73 7.93 8.94 -9.28
C HIS A 73 7.77 7.98 -10.47
N PHE A 74 6.71 8.20 -11.24
CA PHE A 74 6.38 7.46 -12.46
C PHE A 74 6.11 8.46 -13.58
N ASP A 75 6.34 8.06 -14.83
CA ASP A 75 5.90 8.82 -16.00
C ASP A 75 4.45 8.51 -16.39
N ASP A 76 3.95 9.19 -17.43
CA ASP A 76 2.58 9.00 -17.94
C ASP A 76 2.33 7.60 -18.53
N ALA A 77 3.37 6.79 -18.72
CA ALA A 77 3.30 5.40 -19.19
C ALA A 77 3.47 4.39 -18.03
N ASP A 78 3.34 4.85 -16.78
CA ASP A 78 3.54 4.07 -15.55
C ASP A 78 4.96 3.47 -15.41
N ALA A 79 5.96 4.03 -16.09
CA ALA A 79 7.35 3.60 -15.93
C ALA A 79 7.95 4.24 -14.68
N PHE A 80 8.59 3.42 -13.84
CA PHE A 80 9.23 3.91 -12.61
C PHE A 80 10.48 4.74 -12.94
N LEU A 81 10.47 6.00 -12.52
CA LEU A 81 11.56 6.96 -12.74
C LEU A 81 12.54 7.01 -11.57
N GLY A 82 12.09 6.73 -10.35
CA GLY A 82 12.93 6.73 -9.16
C GLY A 82 12.19 7.06 -7.87
N GLY A 83 12.94 7.00 -6.76
CA GLY A 83 12.47 7.37 -5.43
C GLY A 83 13.18 8.61 -4.92
N GLU A 84 12.41 9.59 -4.44
CA GLU A 84 12.92 10.80 -3.79
C GLU A 84 12.83 10.63 -2.27
N VAL A 85 13.96 10.80 -1.56
CA VAL A 85 13.98 10.78 -0.10
C VAL A 85 13.64 12.17 0.42
N ILE A 86 12.57 12.24 1.22
CA ILE A 86 12.07 13.48 1.82
C ILE A 86 12.14 13.34 3.35
N GLU A 87 12.84 14.28 3.98
CA GLU A 87 12.97 14.38 5.45
C GLU A 87 12.34 15.68 5.99
N ASP A 88 11.67 16.46 5.14
CA ASP A 88 10.90 17.64 5.58
C ASP A 88 9.77 17.22 6.52
N ALA A 89 9.68 17.89 7.67
CA ALA A 89 8.75 17.52 8.72
C ALA A 89 7.28 17.71 8.32
N SER A 90 6.98 18.74 7.53
CA SER A 90 5.60 19.03 7.10
C SER A 90 5.10 17.98 6.11
N GLU A 91 5.94 17.61 5.14
CA GLU A 91 5.67 16.53 4.19
C GLU A 91 5.49 15.20 4.92
N VAL A 92 6.39 14.86 5.84
CA VAL A 92 6.30 13.61 6.60
C VAL A 92 5.02 13.56 7.44
N VAL A 93 4.64 14.64 8.12
CA VAL A 93 3.40 14.69 8.92
C VAL A 93 2.17 14.49 8.02
N GLN A 94 2.13 15.16 6.88
CA GLN A 94 1.02 15.00 5.92
C GLN A 94 0.90 13.56 5.41
N HIS A 95 2.02 12.90 5.10
CA HIS A 95 2.01 11.52 4.64
C HIS A 95 1.66 10.53 5.76
N ASN A 96 2.01 10.81 7.02
CA ASN A 96 1.52 10.01 8.16
C ASN A 96 -0.01 10.11 8.29
N TYR A 97 -0.59 11.30 8.11
CA TYR A 97 -2.04 11.47 8.10
C TYR A 97 -2.69 10.64 6.98
N TRP A 98 -2.16 10.72 5.76
CA TRP A 98 -2.66 9.93 4.64
C TRP A 98 -2.52 8.42 4.85
N ARG A 99 -1.42 7.96 5.46
CA ARG A 99 -1.26 6.54 5.86
C ARG A 99 -2.38 6.11 6.79
N ASP A 100 -2.67 6.89 7.83
CA ASP A 100 -3.66 6.53 8.84
C ASP A 100 -5.10 6.58 8.27
N ALA A 101 -5.40 7.58 7.43
CA ALA A 101 -6.66 7.66 6.72
C ALA A 101 -6.85 6.48 5.75
N ALA A 102 -5.82 6.15 4.95
CA ALA A 102 -5.83 5.00 4.06
C ALA A 102 -6.05 3.70 4.83
N TRP A 103 -5.34 3.52 5.96
CA TRP A 103 -5.44 2.34 6.80
C TRP A 103 -6.82 2.16 7.43
N HIS A 104 -7.45 3.26 7.85
CA HIS A 104 -8.79 3.24 8.43
C HIS A 104 -9.86 2.72 7.46
N HIS A 105 -9.75 3.06 6.17
CA HIS A 105 -10.73 2.67 5.15
C HIS A 105 -10.38 1.38 4.40
N ALA A 106 -9.13 0.91 4.50
CA ALA A 106 -8.67 -0.28 3.80
C ALA A 106 -9.09 -1.57 4.52
N ILE A 107 -9.48 -2.56 3.73
CA ILE A 107 -9.88 -3.89 4.23
C ILE A 107 -8.76 -4.91 4.02
N ARG A 108 -8.78 -6.01 4.77
CA ARG A 108 -7.73 -7.04 4.67
C ARG A 108 -7.78 -7.72 3.31
N ARG A 109 -6.63 -8.26 2.89
CA ARG A 109 -6.50 -8.99 1.61
C ARG A 109 -7.58 -10.04 1.39
N ASP A 110 -7.87 -10.87 2.38
CA ASP A 110 -8.82 -12.00 2.21
C ASP A 110 -10.27 -11.53 2.13
N ASP A 111 -10.62 -10.49 2.91
CA ASP A 111 -11.92 -9.83 2.82
C ASP A 111 -12.09 -9.21 1.42
N PHE A 112 -11.07 -8.49 0.92
CA PHE A 112 -11.07 -7.91 -0.42
C PHE A 112 -11.16 -8.98 -1.51
N ALA A 113 -10.40 -10.07 -1.41
CA ALA A 113 -10.44 -11.17 -2.37
C ALA A 113 -11.84 -11.81 -2.43
N THR A 114 -12.49 -11.95 -1.28
CA THR A 114 -13.87 -12.45 -1.19
C THR A 114 -14.86 -11.49 -1.85
N GLU A 115 -14.82 -10.19 -1.52
CA GLU A 115 -15.70 -9.17 -2.12
C GLU A 115 -15.56 -9.10 -3.64
N GLN A 116 -14.34 -9.25 -4.15
CA GLN A 116 -14.04 -9.21 -5.58
C GLN A 116 -14.17 -10.57 -6.28
N HIS A 117 -14.68 -11.60 -5.58
CA HIS A 117 -14.87 -12.96 -6.10
C HIS A 117 -13.60 -13.55 -6.75
N LEU A 118 -12.44 -13.24 -6.16
CA LEU A 118 -11.16 -13.76 -6.61
C LEU A 118 -10.98 -15.18 -6.08
N GLY A 119 -11.01 -16.17 -6.98
CA GLY A 119 -10.91 -17.60 -6.66
C GLY A 119 -9.53 -18.06 -6.20
N PHE A 120 -9.05 -17.51 -5.08
CA PHE A 120 -7.75 -17.82 -4.47
C PHE A 120 -7.86 -18.38 -3.05
N VAL A 121 -8.98 -19.02 -2.72
CA VAL A 121 -9.20 -19.72 -1.44
C VAL A 121 -8.76 -21.18 -1.56
#